data_AF-A0AAW9BKT9-F1
#
_entry.id   AF-A0AAW9BKT9-F1
#
_cell.length_a   1.000
_cell.length_b   1.000
_cell.length_c   1.000
_cell.angle_alpha   90.00
_cell.angle_beta   90.00
_cell.angle_gamma   90.00
#
_symmetry.space_group_name_H-M   'P 1'
#
loop_
_entity.id
_entity.type
_entity.pdbx_description
1 polymer ?
#
loop_
_entity_poly.entity_id
_entity_poly.type
_entity_poly.pdbx_seq_one_letter_code
_entity_poly.pdbx_strand_id
1 'polypeptide(L)'
;MSSNLKNIMPKFNINDTTYLYNCAGDFVAEDLTVYYDAERAKDLNSIVSKWAGAEFAVVLRHGVLGVMAEQEFSDMSLRDNAITELMPVYSKFNGTRHINIGLIDNDSIWPQMFIPASVVEDHPPLTSSVVKQFAIALENLSDRA
;
A
#
# COMPACT_ATOMS: atom_id res chain seq x y z
N MET A 1 3.49 14.68 -23.67
CA MET A 1 3.76 15.88 -22.84
C MET A 1 4.69 15.43 -21.71
N SER A 2 5.84 16.07 -21.53
CA SER A 2 6.77 15.71 -20.44
C SER A 2 6.22 16.21 -19.11
N SER A 3 5.95 15.30 -18.17
CA SER A 3 5.43 15.61 -16.84
C SER A 3 6.43 16.45 -16.03
N ASN A 4 5.98 17.55 -15.43
CA ASN A 4 6.83 18.50 -14.70
C ASN A 4 6.71 18.38 -13.17
N LEU A 5 5.82 17.54 -12.65
CA LEU A 5 5.62 17.42 -11.21
C LEU A 5 6.68 16.50 -10.59
N LYS A 6 7.48 17.06 -9.68
CA LYS A 6 8.50 16.30 -8.93
C LYS A 6 7.80 15.40 -7.91
N ASN A 7 8.00 14.09 -8.03
CA ASN A 7 7.60 13.13 -7.01
C ASN A 7 8.61 13.19 -5.85
N ILE A 8 8.15 13.57 -4.65
CA ILE A 8 8.96 13.61 -3.43
C ILE A 8 8.68 12.44 -2.48
N MET A 9 7.71 11.59 -2.83
CA MET A 9 7.34 10.44 -2.02
C MET A 9 8.40 9.34 -2.19
N PRO A 10 8.64 8.50 -1.16
CA PRO A 10 9.58 7.40 -1.28
C PRO A 10 9.11 6.42 -2.35
N LYS A 11 10.07 5.89 -3.11
CA LYS A 11 9.82 4.72 -3.96
C LYS A 11 9.82 3.49 -3.08
N PHE A 12 8.76 2.71 -3.19
CA PHE A 12 8.76 1.34 -2.72
C PHE A 12 9.61 0.50 -3.68
N ASN A 13 10.31 -0.48 -3.14
CA ASN A 13 11.06 -1.45 -3.93
C ASN A 13 10.40 -2.80 -3.73
N ILE A 14 10.04 -3.45 -4.83
CA ILE A 14 9.33 -4.73 -4.79
C ILE A 14 10.18 -5.81 -4.09
N ASN A 15 11.51 -5.71 -4.21
CA ASN A 15 12.46 -6.64 -3.60
C ASN A 15 12.54 -6.51 -2.07
N ASP A 16 12.00 -5.44 -1.49
CA ASP A 16 11.98 -5.21 -0.04
C ASP A 16 10.75 -5.82 0.64
N THR A 17 9.87 -6.44 -0.15
CA THR A 17 8.56 -6.94 0.27
C THR A 17 8.42 -8.42 -0.04
N THR A 18 8.17 -9.23 0.99
CA THR A 18 7.80 -10.64 0.84
C THR A 18 6.30 -10.77 1.05
N TYR A 19 5.58 -11.23 0.04
CA TYR A 19 4.14 -11.45 0.13
C TYR A 19 3.85 -12.73 0.90
N LEU A 20 3.01 -12.62 1.94
CA LEU A 20 2.52 -13.78 2.71
C LEU A 20 1.16 -14.22 2.18
N TYR A 21 0.24 -13.26 2.08
CA TYR A 21 -1.05 -13.44 1.44
C TYR A 21 -1.21 -12.41 0.32
N ASN A 22 -1.58 -12.86 -0.87
CA ASN A 22 -1.84 -11.97 -2.00
C ASN A 22 -3.18 -11.22 -1.83
N CYS A 23 -3.51 -10.36 -2.80
CA CYS A 23 -4.76 -9.57 -2.78
C CYS A 23 -6.04 -10.42 -2.91
N ALA A 24 -5.94 -11.66 -3.40
CA ALA A 24 -7.04 -12.62 -3.41
C ALA A 24 -7.23 -13.33 -2.06
N GLY A 25 -6.31 -13.13 -1.11
CA GLY A 25 -6.30 -13.78 0.19
C GLY A 25 -5.65 -15.15 0.21
N ASP A 26 -5.00 -15.57 -0.88
CA ASP A 26 -4.27 -16.82 -0.97
C ASP A 26 -2.90 -16.70 -0.32
N PHE A 27 -2.48 -17.74 0.40
CA PHE A 27 -1.12 -17.81 0.93
C PHE A 27 -0.14 -18.10 -0.22
N VAL A 28 0.86 -17.23 -0.40
CA VAL A 28 1.78 -17.25 -1.57
C VAL A 28 3.25 -17.19 -1.18
N ALA A 29 3.58 -17.27 0.11
CA ALA A 29 4.97 -17.19 0.53
C ALA A 29 5.77 -18.43 0.09
N GLU A 30 6.77 -18.23 -0.75
CA GLU A 30 7.75 -19.24 -1.13
C GLU A 30 9.05 -19.02 -0.34
N ASP A 31 9.60 -20.07 0.26
CA ASP A 31 10.89 -20.07 1.00
C ASP A 31 11.06 -18.95 2.04
N LEU A 32 10.21 -18.97 3.07
CA LEU A 32 10.29 -18.08 4.22
C LEU A 32 11.59 -18.31 5.00
N THR A 33 12.62 -17.54 4.65
CA THR A 33 13.91 -17.48 5.36
C THR A 33 13.83 -16.75 6.70
N VAL A 34 12.70 -16.09 6.98
CA VAL A 34 12.47 -15.27 8.18
C VAL A 34 11.35 -15.87 9.02
N TYR A 35 11.59 -15.99 10.34
CA TYR A 35 10.53 -16.33 11.30
C TYR A 35 9.52 -15.18 11.35
N TYR A 36 8.25 -15.48 11.08
CA TYR A 36 7.14 -14.54 11.18
C TYR A 36 6.02 -15.13 12.01
N ASP A 37 5.15 -14.25 12.50
CA ASP A 37 3.95 -14.63 13.24
C ASP A 37 2.85 -15.05 12.25
N ALA A 38 2.78 -16.35 11.98
CA ALA A 38 1.85 -16.92 11.00
C ALA A 38 0.39 -16.80 11.42
N GLU A 39 0.10 -16.87 12.73
CA GLU A 39 -1.25 -16.68 13.26
C GLU A 39 -1.68 -15.24 13.05
N ARG A 40 -0.81 -14.28 13.41
CA ARG A 40 -1.07 -12.86 13.19
C ARG A 40 -1.21 -12.50 11.71
N ALA A 41 -0.40 -13.08 10.83
CA ALA A 41 -0.53 -12.86 9.40
C ALA A 41 -1.89 -13.35 8.85
N LYS A 42 -2.39 -14.48 9.35
CA LYS A 42 -3.71 -15.00 9.01
C LYS A 42 -4.84 -14.11 9.55
N ASP A 43 -4.70 -13.60 10.77
CA ASP A 43 -5.66 -12.68 11.36
C ASP A 43 -5.72 -11.36 10.59
N LEU A 44 -4.58 -10.82 10.18
CA LEU A 44 -4.51 -9.67 9.28
C LEU A 44 -5.22 -9.96 7.96
N ASN A 45 -5.00 -11.12 7.35
CA ASN A 45 -5.68 -11.50 6.10
C ASN A 45 -7.21 -11.48 6.26
N SER A 46 -7.71 -11.98 7.40
CA SER A 46 -9.13 -11.93 7.75
C SER A 46 -9.65 -10.50 7.96
N ILE A 47 -8.85 -9.60 8.53
CA ILE A 47 -9.19 -8.18 8.71
C ILE A 47 -9.29 -7.48 7.35
N VAL A 48 -8.26 -7.60 6.52
CA VAL A 48 -8.14 -6.83 5.26
C VAL A 48 -9.09 -7.31 4.18
N SER A 49 -9.51 -8.58 4.21
CA SER A 49 -10.54 -9.12 3.29
C SER A 49 -11.88 -8.37 3.35
N LYS A 50 -12.10 -7.56 4.40
CA LYS A 50 -13.31 -6.75 4.61
C LYS A 50 -13.13 -5.30 4.16
N TRP A 51 -11.93 -4.90 3.78
CA TRP A 51 -11.62 -3.54 3.33
C TRP A 51 -11.94 -3.41 1.84
N ALA A 52 -12.18 -2.18 1.41
CA ALA A 52 -12.55 -1.87 0.04
C ALA A 52 -11.79 -0.63 -0.46
N GLY A 53 -11.72 -0.50 -1.79
CA GLY A 53 -11.16 0.67 -2.46
C GLY A 53 -9.65 0.61 -2.75
N ALA A 54 -9.00 -0.52 -2.45
CA ALA A 54 -7.65 -0.85 -2.93
C ALA A 54 -7.51 -2.38 -2.97
N GLU A 55 -6.46 -2.88 -3.61
CA GLU A 55 -6.04 -4.27 -3.45
C GLU A 55 -5.14 -4.38 -2.22
N PHE A 56 -5.47 -5.30 -1.29
CA PHE A 56 -4.77 -5.44 -0.01
C PHE A 56 -4.09 -6.79 0.11
N ALA A 57 -2.79 -6.79 0.35
CA ALA A 57 -1.99 -7.99 0.62
C ALA A 57 -1.43 -7.95 2.05
N VAL A 58 -1.15 -9.13 2.62
CA VAL A 58 -0.39 -9.24 3.87
C VAL A 58 1.05 -9.55 3.52
N VAL A 59 1.97 -8.75 4.03
CA VAL A 59 3.38 -8.77 3.62
C VAL A 59 4.33 -8.67 4.81
N LEU A 60 5.56 -9.13 4.61
CA LEU A 60 6.71 -8.72 5.40
C LEU A 60 7.48 -7.67 4.61
N ARG A 61 7.57 -6.46 5.16
CA ARG A 61 8.38 -5.38 4.57
C ARG A 61 9.53 -5.06 5.51
N HIS A 62 10.77 -5.28 5.05
CA HIS A 62 11.97 -5.20 5.90
C HIS A 62 11.87 -6.01 7.22
N GLY A 63 11.22 -7.18 7.17
CA GLY A 63 10.97 -8.03 8.34
C GLY A 63 9.82 -7.58 9.25
N VAL A 64 9.14 -6.48 8.93
CA VAL A 64 7.95 -6.02 9.66
C VAL A 64 6.69 -6.56 9.00
N LEU A 65 5.88 -7.30 9.76
CA LEU A 65 4.56 -7.75 9.33
C LEU A 65 3.61 -6.57 9.20
N GLY A 66 2.84 -6.54 8.12
CA GLY A 66 1.81 -5.55 7.92
C GLY A 66 0.98 -5.79 6.67
N VAL A 67 0.24 -4.77 6.29
CA VAL A 67 -0.66 -4.77 5.14
C VAL A 67 -0.10 -3.84 4.09
N MET A 68 0.05 -4.33 2.87
CA MET A 68 0.30 -3.51 1.69
C MET A 68 -1.05 -3.25 1.00
N ALA A 69 -1.32 -1.99 0.67
CA ALA A 69 -2.37 -1.61 -0.25
C ALA A 69 -1.73 -1.05 -1.51
N GLU A 70 -2.12 -1.54 -2.67
CA GLU A 70 -1.49 -1.17 -3.93
C GLU A 70 -2.43 -1.32 -5.13
N GLN A 71 -2.17 -0.58 -6.20
CA GLN A 71 -2.92 -0.71 -7.46
C GLN A 71 -2.05 -0.21 -8.62
N GLU A 72 -1.84 -1.05 -9.63
CA GLU A 72 -1.05 -0.67 -10.80
C GLU A 72 -1.93 -0.03 -11.87
N PHE A 73 -1.48 1.11 -12.41
CA PHE A 73 -2.06 1.79 -13.56
C PHE A 73 -1.01 1.83 -14.69
N SER A 74 -1.34 1.21 -15.82
CA SER A 74 -0.45 1.16 -16.99
C SER A 74 -0.37 2.45 -17.78
N ASP A 75 -1.37 3.34 -17.66
CA ASP A 75 -1.37 4.62 -18.35
C ASP A 75 -0.50 5.67 -17.64
N MET A 76 0.74 5.81 -18.10
CA MET A 76 1.68 6.82 -17.63
C MET A 76 1.20 8.27 -17.79
N SER A 77 0.16 8.54 -18.58
CA SER A 77 -0.43 9.88 -18.66
C SER A 77 -1.02 10.36 -17.33
N LEU A 78 -1.40 9.42 -16.45
CA LEU A 78 -1.97 9.70 -15.14
C LEU A 78 -0.93 10.10 -14.09
N ARG A 79 0.37 10.12 -14.42
CA ARG A 79 1.45 10.23 -13.43
C ARG A 79 1.30 11.46 -12.54
N ASP A 80 1.09 12.63 -13.14
CA ASP A 80 0.97 13.88 -12.39
C ASP A 80 -0.32 13.90 -11.55
N ASN A 81 -1.42 13.30 -12.06
CA ASN A 81 -2.63 13.09 -11.26
C ASN A 81 -2.34 12.19 -10.05
N ALA A 82 -1.62 11.08 -10.25
CA ALA A 82 -1.29 10.14 -9.16
C ALA A 82 -0.49 10.83 -8.06
N ILE A 83 0.47 11.68 -8.43
CA ILE A 83 1.20 12.48 -7.44
C ILE A 83 0.25 13.46 -6.74
N THR A 84 -0.60 14.18 -7.47
CA THR A 84 -1.54 15.15 -6.91
C THR A 84 -2.55 14.53 -5.94
N GLU A 85 -3.15 13.39 -6.30
CA GLU A 85 -4.15 12.69 -5.48
C GLU A 85 -3.51 12.03 -4.26
N LEU A 86 -2.29 11.50 -4.39
CA LEU A 86 -1.62 10.79 -3.29
C LEU A 86 -0.89 11.72 -2.31
N MET A 87 -0.45 12.91 -2.74
CA MET A 87 0.32 13.85 -1.91
C MET A 87 -0.38 14.23 -0.59
N PRO A 88 -1.70 14.49 -0.53
CA PRO A 88 -2.40 14.75 0.72
C PRO A 88 -2.37 13.56 1.68
N VAL A 89 -2.51 12.34 1.16
CA VAL A 89 -2.45 11.11 1.95
C VAL A 89 -1.04 10.94 2.52
N TYR A 90 -0.02 11.07 1.66
CA TYR A 90 1.38 11.04 2.05
C TYR A 90 1.70 12.06 3.14
N SER A 91 1.37 13.33 2.92
CA SER A 91 1.69 14.43 3.84
C SER A 91 1.07 14.26 5.23
N LYS A 92 -0.10 13.60 5.29
CA LYS A 92 -0.84 13.41 6.53
C LYS A 92 -0.41 12.18 7.31
N PHE A 93 -0.07 11.08 6.63
CA PHE A 93 0.09 9.78 7.28
C PHE A 93 1.49 9.19 7.21
N ASN A 94 2.30 9.54 6.21
CA ASN A 94 3.62 8.96 6.06
C ASN A 94 4.50 9.23 7.30
N GLY A 95 5.13 8.18 7.83
CA GLY A 95 5.93 8.21 9.06
C GLY A 95 5.11 8.11 10.35
N THR A 96 3.79 8.34 10.32
CA THR A 96 2.93 8.20 11.50
C THR A 96 2.87 6.72 11.89
N ARG A 97 3.43 6.37 13.06
CA ARG A 97 3.51 4.98 13.54
C ARG A 97 4.08 4.01 12.50
N HIS A 98 5.07 4.48 11.73
CA HIS A 98 5.73 3.71 10.67
C HIS A 98 4.82 3.33 9.48
N ILE A 99 3.68 3.99 9.30
CA ILE A 99 2.95 3.93 8.02
C ILE A 99 3.84 4.51 6.92
N ASN A 100 3.88 3.85 5.77
CA ASN A 100 4.57 4.35 4.59
C ASN A 100 3.58 4.56 3.45
N ILE A 101 3.68 5.71 2.77
CA ILE A 101 2.91 6.03 1.57
C ILE A 101 3.90 6.41 0.48
N GLY A 102 3.68 5.93 -0.74
CA GLY A 102 4.63 6.10 -1.82
C GLY A 102 4.05 5.78 -3.18
N LEU A 103 4.86 6.03 -4.21
CA LEU A 103 4.48 5.88 -5.60
C LEU A 103 5.67 5.33 -6.38
N ILE A 104 5.51 4.16 -6.99
CA ILE A 104 6.41 3.71 -8.07
C ILE A 104 5.89 4.35 -9.36
N ASP A 105 6.79 5.00 -10.11
CA ASP A 105 6.47 5.69 -11.36
C ASP A 105 7.44 5.31 -12.49
N ASN A 106 7.74 4.00 -12.61
CA ASN A 106 8.70 3.47 -13.59
C ASN A 106 8.00 2.51 -14.55
N ASP A 107 7.79 2.96 -15.79
CA ASP A 107 7.03 2.28 -16.86
C ASP A 107 5.54 2.03 -16.58
N SER A 108 5.11 2.09 -15.31
CA SER A 108 3.73 2.17 -14.83
C SER A 108 3.64 3.09 -13.60
N ILE A 109 2.41 3.39 -13.19
CA ILE A 109 2.10 4.18 -11.99
C ILE A 109 1.52 3.23 -10.96
N TRP A 110 2.16 3.14 -9.81
CA TRP A 110 1.77 2.20 -8.77
C TRP A 110 1.78 2.88 -7.40
N PRO A 111 0.66 3.49 -6.99
CA PRO A 111 0.50 4.00 -5.63
C PRO A 111 0.56 2.84 -4.64
N GLN A 112 1.31 3.03 -3.55
CA GLN A 112 1.50 2.02 -2.52
C GLN A 112 1.37 2.62 -1.11
N MET A 113 0.77 1.83 -0.22
CA MET A 113 0.64 2.14 1.20
C MET A 113 0.97 0.89 2.02
N PHE A 114 1.88 1.02 2.97
CA PHE A 114 2.16 -0.01 3.96
C PHE A 114 1.71 0.44 5.35
N ILE A 115 0.93 -0.42 6.02
CA ILE A 115 0.46 -0.23 7.39
C ILE A 115 0.99 -1.39 8.26
N PRO A 116 1.83 -1.14 9.28
CA PRO A 116 2.30 -2.20 10.17
C PRO A 116 1.15 -2.92 10.90
N ALA A 117 1.32 -4.21 11.17
CA ALA A 117 0.33 -5.05 11.88
C ALA A 117 -0.14 -4.43 13.20
N SER A 118 0.80 -3.89 13.98
CA SER A 118 0.49 -3.21 15.25
C SER A 118 -0.41 -2.00 15.06
N VAL A 119 -0.31 -1.29 13.95
CA VAL A 119 -1.21 -0.17 13.66
C VAL A 119 -2.60 -0.67 13.27
N VAL A 120 -2.67 -1.71 12.44
CA VAL A 120 -3.94 -2.33 12.03
C VAL A 120 -4.75 -2.78 13.24
N GLU A 121 -4.09 -3.45 14.19
CA GLU A 121 -4.73 -4.06 15.36
C GLU A 121 -4.95 -3.06 16.50
N ASP A 122 -3.95 -2.25 16.85
CA ASP A 122 -3.98 -1.41 18.05
C ASP A 122 -4.56 -0.01 17.79
N HIS A 123 -4.65 0.40 16.51
CA HIS A 123 -5.14 1.73 16.12
C HIS A 123 -6.23 1.72 15.04
N PRO A 124 -7.37 1.03 15.24
CA PRO A 124 -8.45 0.95 14.25
C PRO A 124 -8.94 2.30 13.68
N PRO A 125 -9.06 3.39 14.47
CA PRO A 125 -9.46 4.69 13.93
C PRO A 125 -8.42 5.29 12.96
N LEU A 126 -7.12 5.12 13.25
CA LEU A 126 -6.05 5.58 12.37
C LEU A 126 -6.04 4.75 11.08
N THR A 127 -6.10 3.42 11.21
CA THR A 127 -6.16 2.47 10.10
C THR A 127 -7.33 2.77 9.18
N SER A 128 -8.54 2.93 9.73
CA SER A 128 -9.74 3.26 8.94
C SER A 128 -9.59 4.60 8.21
N SER A 129 -8.97 5.59 8.85
CA SER A 129 -8.78 6.94 8.30
C SER A 129 -7.79 6.97 7.13
N VAL A 130 -6.67 6.25 7.27
CA VAL A 130 -5.65 6.18 6.21
C VAL A 130 -6.14 5.32 5.03
N VAL A 131 -6.75 4.17 5.31
CA VAL A 131 -7.32 3.28 4.27
C VAL A 131 -8.37 4.01 3.44
N LYS A 132 -9.31 4.71 4.09
CA LYS A 132 -10.34 5.47 3.39
C LYS A 132 -9.76 6.57 2.49
N GLN A 133 -8.78 7.33 2.98
CA GLN A 133 -8.19 8.41 2.19
C GLN A 133 -7.33 7.89 1.04
N PHE A 134 -6.62 6.78 1.23
CA PHE A 134 -5.90 6.11 0.16
C PHE A 134 -6.86 5.58 -0.91
N ALA A 135 -7.95 4.92 -0.51
CA ALA A 135 -8.99 4.46 -1.42
C ALA A 135 -9.60 5.58 -2.27
N ILE A 136 -9.92 6.73 -1.66
CA ILE A 136 -10.43 7.91 -2.40
C ILE A 136 -9.41 8.40 -3.43
N ALA A 137 -8.12 8.41 -3.10
CA ALA A 137 -7.08 8.79 -4.05
C ALA A 137 -7.01 7.83 -5.25
N LEU A 138 -7.16 6.52 -5.01
CA LEU A 138 -7.20 5.51 -6.07
C LEU A 138 -8.46 5.58 -6.95
N GLU A 139 -9.62 5.84 -6.34
CA GLU A 139 -10.89 6.05 -7.05
C GLU A 139 -10.79 7.25 -8.00
N ASN A 140 -10.29 8.39 -7.50
CA ASN A 140 -10.06 9.59 -8.32
C ASN A 140 -9.11 9.36 -9.51
N LEU A 141 -8.18 8.42 -9.39
CA LEU A 141 -7.27 8.04 -10.48
C LEU A 141 -7.95 7.11 -11.48
N SER A 142 -8.74 6.16 -10.98
CA SER A 142 -9.48 5.20 -11.80
C SER A 142 -10.55 5.90 -12.66
N ASP A 143 -11.21 6.93 -12.14
CA ASP A 143 -12.18 7.75 -12.89
C ASP A 143 -11.54 8.54 -14.05
N ARG A 144 -10.21 8.64 -14.09
CA ARG A 144 -9.45 9.38 -15.11
C ARG A 144 -8.72 8.47 -16.09
N ALA A 145 -8.65 7.17 -15.82
CA ALA A 145 -8.00 6.13 -16.63
C ALA A 145 -8.92 5.66 -17.77
#